data_AF-A0A251NBD0-F1
#
_entry.id   AF-A0A251NBD0-F1
#
_cell.length_a   1.000
_cell.length_b   1.000
_cell.length_c   1.000
_cell.angle_alpha   90.00
_cell.angle_beta   90.00
_cell.angle_gamma   90.00
#
_symmetry.space_group_name_H-M   'P 1'
#
loop_
_entity.id
_entity.type
_entity.pdbx_description
1 polymer ?
#
loop_
_entity_poly.entity_id
_entity_poly.type
_entity_poly.pdbx_seq_one_letter_code
_entity_poly.pdbx_strand_id
1 'polypeptide(L)'
;MRHLLKPLRHNCRRLRWAHHRAQKAAASPSPPPRPPRPPPKPESLTFHDHSWEDPYSWMSKLNDKVAMRHLDMYMEQEEKYTEATMSGTDRLQSKLQSEMASRFASDLSTPPLRWGPWLYYRRVEEGKQFPVLCRRLASLNDEFISHKSPSAGFDFTSGKRIEQKLLDYNREAQRFGGYAYEELSEVSPDHRFIAYTMIYCSMIGSTDDDFLILEEPDENVYVNIRHTKDFRFVTVHTFSTASSKVFLINAADPLSGVNLVWECEGISHGILEHHQGYLYLFTDAAKEGQSVDYHYLLRSHLDSSSSPRTWESVFTDDPDWVVEDLDFSHTHLVVTLREGRNFRLCSVTLPLPAGKGPVHLKELHPQFLPLPKYVSQISPGPNYDYHSSKMRFTISSPVMPDAVVDYDLSNGEWNIVQQQNILHERTRVLYGTASSASINEETLNSKTSNPSNEVNSDDDQLWNGLSEFYACEQYNVASYDGVLLPLTVVYSRKNKKEDQNPGLLHVHGTYEAEEVEVRSGTMMEDVQRRLIPSKIISHVRISLLTKKLCMKTSLLVGVIVLEDSWLLRPSINPRIYLRLQF
;
A
#
# COMPACT_ATOMS: atom_id res chain seq x y z
N MET A 1 23.99 26.36 -21.21
CA MET A 1 24.46 27.20 -22.33
C MET A 1 24.06 26.52 -23.64
N ARG A 2 23.65 27.31 -24.66
CA ARG A 2 23.96 27.16 -26.11
C ARG A 2 24.59 25.81 -26.52
N HIS A 3 24.07 24.97 -27.43
CA HIS A 3 23.42 25.17 -28.74
C HIS A 3 22.88 23.80 -29.23
N LEU A 4 22.13 23.57 -30.33
CA LEU A 4 21.58 24.41 -31.43
C LEU A 4 20.36 23.70 -32.07
N LEU A 5 19.23 24.39 -32.26
CA LEU A 5 18.19 23.99 -33.24
C LEU A 5 18.69 24.29 -34.67
N LYS A 6 18.39 23.45 -35.67
CA LYS A 6 18.64 23.75 -37.09
C LYS A 6 17.34 23.72 -37.91
N PRO A 7 17.10 24.72 -38.79
CA PRO A 7 15.88 24.78 -39.59
C PRO A 7 15.97 23.96 -40.89
N LEU A 8 14.81 23.52 -41.37
CA LEU A 8 14.62 22.93 -42.70
C LEU A 8 14.93 23.95 -43.82
N ARG A 9 15.57 23.51 -44.91
CA ARG A 9 15.63 24.25 -46.18
C ARG A 9 15.44 23.32 -47.38
N HIS A 10 14.84 23.86 -48.43
CA HIS A 10 14.28 23.13 -49.56
C HIS A 10 15.30 22.53 -50.54
N ASN A 11 14.79 21.53 -51.27
CA ASN A 11 15.37 20.80 -52.39
C ASN A 11 16.18 21.64 -53.38
N CYS A 12 17.33 21.10 -53.81
CA CYS A 12 17.92 21.42 -55.10
C CYS A 12 18.48 20.14 -55.73
N ARG A 13 17.85 19.65 -56.82
CA ARG A 13 18.26 18.41 -57.49
C ARG A 13 19.59 18.61 -58.22
N ARG A 14 20.62 17.84 -57.86
CA ARG A 14 21.77 17.57 -58.73
C ARG A 14 21.97 16.08 -58.87
N LEU A 15 21.87 15.58 -60.10
CA LEU A 15 22.23 14.22 -60.46
C LEU A 15 23.72 13.99 -60.12
N ARG A 16 24.02 12.95 -59.36
CA ARG A 16 25.37 12.41 -59.21
C ARG A 16 25.33 10.91 -59.52
N TRP A 17 26.36 10.48 -60.24
CA TRP A 17 26.48 9.14 -60.78
C TRP A 17 26.62 8.11 -59.65
N ALA A 18 25.87 7.00 -59.76
CA ALA A 18 25.92 5.93 -58.79
C ALA A 18 27.12 5.02 -59.05
N HIS A 19 28.22 5.21 -58.31
CA HIS A 19 29.16 4.12 -58.12
C HIS A 19 28.54 3.10 -57.17
N HIS A 20 28.39 1.85 -57.63
CA HIS A 20 28.04 0.72 -56.76
C HIS A 20 29.13 0.52 -55.71
N ARG A 21 28.96 1.14 -54.54
CA ARG A 21 29.71 0.79 -53.34
C ARG A 21 29.16 -0.55 -52.86
N ALA A 22 29.99 -1.59 -52.88
CA ALA A 22 29.60 -2.90 -52.37
C ALA A 22 29.00 -2.74 -50.96
N GLN A 23 27.82 -3.33 -50.73
CA GLN A 23 27.26 -3.38 -49.39
C GLN A 23 28.24 -4.14 -48.51
N LYS A 24 28.83 -3.44 -47.54
CA LYS A 24 29.69 -4.04 -46.54
C LYS A 24 28.82 -5.06 -45.80
N ALA A 25 29.18 -6.34 -45.89
CA ALA A 25 28.44 -7.41 -45.21
C ALA A 25 28.22 -7.01 -43.75
N ALA A 26 26.97 -7.16 -43.27
CA ALA A 26 26.66 -6.89 -41.87
C ALA A 26 27.61 -7.75 -41.02
N ALA A 27 28.40 -7.10 -40.17
CA ALA A 27 29.30 -7.81 -39.29
C ALA A 27 28.47 -8.78 -38.43
N SER A 28 28.90 -10.04 -38.37
CA SER A 28 28.37 -10.99 -37.39
C SER A 28 28.41 -10.33 -36.00
N PRO A 29 27.33 -10.39 -35.21
CA PRO A 29 27.30 -9.72 -33.91
C PRO A 29 28.51 -10.17 -33.09
N SER A 30 29.23 -9.21 -32.54
CA SER A 30 30.33 -9.49 -31.62
C SER A 30 29.80 -10.35 -30.47
N PRO A 31 30.57 -11.35 -29.99
CA PRO A 31 30.14 -12.12 -28.83
C PRO A 31 29.84 -11.17 -27.68
N PRO A 32 28.81 -11.47 -26.84
CA PRO A 32 28.45 -10.61 -25.74
C PRO A 32 29.68 -10.37 -24.84
N PRO A 33 29.81 -9.18 -24.24
CA PRO A 33 30.87 -8.92 -23.28
C PRO A 33 30.84 -9.98 -22.17
N ARG A 34 32.01 -10.25 -21.56
CA ARG A 34 32.04 -11.12 -20.38
C ARG A 34 31.48 -10.33 -19.20
N PRO A 35 30.68 -10.95 -18.31
CA PRO A 35 30.28 -10.29 -17.08
C PRO A 35 31.54 -9.89 -16.30
N PRO A 36 31.55 -8.71 -15.66
CA PRO A 36 32.68 -8.28 -14.87
C PRO A 36 32.88 -9.24 -13.69
N ARG A 37 34.08 -9.23 -13.11
CA ARG A 37 34.40 -10.06 -11.96
C ARG A 37 35.17 -9.23 -10.94
N PRO A 38 34.64 -9.04 -9.73
CA PRO A 38 35.32 -8.27 -8.72
C PRO A 38 36.55 -9.05 -8.22
N PRO A 39 37.62 -8.37 -7.79
CA PRO A 39 38.79 -9.05 -7.24
C PRO A 39 38.41 -9.75 -5.92
N PRO A 40 38.65 -11.07 -5.78
CA PRO A 40 38.46 -11.76 -4.51
C PRO A 40 39.52 -11.29 -3.51
N LYS A 41 39.09 -10.98 -2.29
CA LYS A 41 39.93 -10.71 -1.11
C LYS A 41 39.43 -11.61 0.03
N PRO A 42 39.87 -12.88 0.13
CA PRO A 42 39.39 -13.81 1.14
C PRO A 42 39.58 -13.26 2.56
N GLU A 43 38.48 -13.16 3.30
CA GLU A 43 38.45 -12.83 4.72
C GLU A 43 37.73 -13.97 5.45
N SER A 44 38.34 -14.51 6.50
CA SER A 44 37.76 -15.61 7.27
C SER A 44 36.83 -15.08 8.35
N LEU A 45 35.58 -15.54 8.32
CA LEU A 45 34.58 -15.30 9.34
C LEU A 45 34.40 -16.58 10.16
N THR A 46 34.54 -16.49 11.49
CA THR A 46 34.31 -17.62 12.40
C THR A 46 33.13 -17.33 13.32
N PHE A 47 32.16 -18.25 13.37
CA PHE A 47 30.99 -18.17 14.24
C PHE A 47 30.61 -19.57 14.72
N HIS A 48 30.41 -19.74 16.03
CA HIS A 48 30.17 -21.04 16.70
C HIS A 48 31.14 -22.15 16.25
N ASP A 49 32.45 -21.91 16.35
CA ASP A 49 33.54 -22.84 15.98
C ASP A 49 33.54 -23.34 14.52
N HIS A 50 32.71 -22.73 13.66
CA HIS A 50 32.73 -22.93 12.21
C HIS A 50 33.34 -21.70 11.52
N SER A 51 34.18 -21.94 10.52
CA SER A 51 34.81 -20.88 9.72
C SER A 51 34.38 -20.96 8.26
N TRP A 52 34.11 -19.80 7.66
CA TRP A 52 33.84 -19.61 6.24
C TRP A 52 34.79 -18.55 5.68
N GLU A 53 35.10 -18.64 4.39
CA GLU A 53 35.79 -17.57 3.66
C GLU A 53 34.78 -16.77 2.85
N ASP A 54 34.73 -15.46 3.07
CA ASP A 54 34.02 -14.53 2.20
C ASP A 54 35.06 -13.76 1.34
N PRO A 55 35.17 -14.05 0.03
CA PRO A 55 36.07 -13.33 -0.86
C PRO A 55 35.57 -11.92 -1.26
N TYR A 56 34.35 -11.54 -0.88
CA TYR A 56 33.72 -10.27 -1.25
C TYR A 56 33.27 -9.42 -0.05
N SER A 57 33.64 -9.82 1.17
CA SER A 57 33.39 -9.10 2.43
C SER A 57 33.73 -7.61 2.35
N TRP A 58 34.75 -7.25 1.57
CA TRP A 58 35.18 -5.88 1.36
C TRP A 58 34.12 -4.97 0.73
N MET A 59 33.14 -5.53 0.01
CA MET A 59 32.05 -4.76 -0.60
C MET A 59 31.08 -4.18 0.42
N SER A 60 30.94 -4.80 1.62
CA SER A 60 30.09 -4.26 2.70
C SER A 60 30.78 -3.16 3.52
N LYS A 61 32.08 -2.93 3.31
CA LYS A 61 32.89 -1.97 4.09
C LYS A 61 32.72 -0.53 3.58
N LEU A 62 31.51 0.00 3.68
CA LEU A 62 31.11 1.32 3.17
C LEU A 62 31.97 2.50 3.70
N ASN A 63 32.61 2.34 4.86
CA ASN A 63 33.49 3.35 5.46
C ASN A 63 34.96 3.28 4.97
N ASP A 64 35.35 2.23 4.23
CA ASP A 64 36.70 2.09 3.66
C ASP A 64 36.75 2.75 2.26
N LYS A 65 37.53 3.83 2.16
CA LYS A 65 37.70 4.59 0.90
C LYS A 65 38.33 3.78 -0.24
N VAL A 66 39.14 2.76 0.07
CA VAL A 66 39.74 1.87 -0.94
C VAL A 66 38.72 0.84 -1.40
N ALA A 67 37.91 0.30 -0.47
CA ALA A 67 36.79 -0.56 -0.81
C ALA A 67 35.77 0.17 -1.68
N MET A 68 35.30 1.35 -1.27
CA MET A 68 34.35 2.16 -2.05
C MET A 68 34.87 2.48 -3.45
N ARG A 69 36.13 2.92 -3.60
CA ARG A 69 36.72 3.16 -4.93
C ARG A 69 36.75 1.91 -5.82
N HIS A 70 36.99 0.73 -5.24
CA HIS A 70 36.93 -0.54 -5.98
C HIS A 70 35.48 -0.92 -6.34
N LEU A 71 34.52 -0.59 -5.48
CA LEU A 71 33.10 -0.80 -5.71
C LEU A 71 32.58 0.12 -6.84
N ASP A 72 32.89 1.43 -6.80
CA ASP A 72 32.54 2.39 -7.86
C ASP A 72 33.01 1.90 -9.24
N MET A 73 34.29 1.48 -9.32
CA MET A 73 34.87 0.93 -10.55
C MET A 73 34.23 -0.39 -11.00
N TYR A 74 33.65 -1.16 -10.08
CA TYR A 74 32.93 -2.39 -10.40
C TYR A 74 31.50 -2.11 -10.86
N MET A 75 30.79 -1.20 -10.20
CA MET A 75 29.45 -0.74 -10.60
C MET A 75 29.47 -0.14 -12.00
N GLU A 76 30.48 0.68 -12.33
CA GLU A 76 30.72 1.18 -13.69
C GLU A 76 30.92 0.07 -14.74
N GLN A 77 31.39 -1.11 -14.35
CA GLN A 77 31.57 -2.26 -15.25
C GLN A 77 30.29 -3.06 -15.40
N GLU A 78 29.52 -3.24 -14.33
CA GLU A 78 28.20 -3.88 -14.36
C GLU A 78 27.19 -3.04 -15.16
N GLU A 79 27.22 -1.71 -15.03
CA GLU A 79 26.41 -0.80 -15.83
C GLU A 79 26.71 -0.97 -17.33
N LYS A 80 27.99 -0.88 -17.74
CA LYS A 80 28.41 -1.06 -19.15
C LYS A 80 28.13 -2.47 -19.67
N TYR A 81 28.24 -3.50 -18.83
CA TYR A 81 27.87 -4.87 -19.17
C TYR A 81 26.36 -5.02 -19.39
N THR A 82 25.56 -4.38 -18.53
CA THR A 82 24.09 -4.34 -18.62
C THR A 82 23.64 -3.59 -19.87
N GLU A 83 24.15 -2.37 -20.12
CA GLU A 83 23.89 -1.60 -21.34
C GLU A 83 24.17 -2.43 -22.60
N ALA A 84 25.36 -3.02 -22.69
CA ALA A 84 25.74 -3.81 -23.85
C ALA A 84 24.85 -5.05 -24.06
N THR A 85 24.50 -5.75 -22.98
CA THR A 85 23.63 -6.94 -23.01
C THR A 85 22.18 -6.56 -23.37
N MET A 86 21.68 -5.44 -22.86
CA MET A 86 20.31 -4.98 -23.06
C MET A 86 20.09 -4.16 -24.33
N SER A 87 21.16 -3.68 -24.99
CA SER A 87 21.11 -2.83 -26.21
C SER A 87 20.25 -3.40 -27.37
N GLY A 88 20.07 -4.71 -27.46
CA GLY A 88 19.16 -5.34 -28.42
C GLY A 88 17.67 -5.10 -28.14
N THR A 89 17.33 -4.56 -26.96
CA THR A 89 15.97 -4.46 -26.43
C THR A 89 15.41 -3.04 -26.36
N ASP A 90 16.19 -2.00 -26.70
CA ASP A 90 15.78 -0.58 -26.63
C ASP A 90 14.39 -0.31 -27.21
N ARG A 91 14.11 -0.87 -28.40
CA ARG A 91 12.80 -0.75 -29.05
C ARG A 91 11.67 -1.40 -28.25
N LEU A 92 11.93 -2.51 -27.57
CA LEU A 92 10.95 -3.16 -26.68
C LEU A 92 10.75 -2.32 -25.42
N GLN A 93 11.83 -1.85 -24.79
CA GLN A 93 11.79 -0.98 -23.60
C GLN A 93 10.97 0.29 -23.87
N SER A 94 11.29 1.05 -24.91
CA SER A 94 10.52 2.27 -25.28
C SER A 94 9.05 1.96 -25.56
N LYS A 95 8.75 0.79 -26.15
CA LYS A 95 7.38 0.36 -26.45
C LYS A 95 6.63 -0.10 -25.19
N LEU A 96 7.30 -0.63 -24.16
CA LEU A 96 6.72 -0.93 -22.85
C LEU A 96 6.48 0.38 -22.09
N GLN A 97 7.52 1.21 -21.92
CA GLN A 97 7.41 2.54 -21.29
C GLN A 97 6.25 3.37 -21.84
N SER A 98 6.02 3.35 -23.16
CA SER A 98 4.89 4.06 -23.80
C SER A 98 3.51 3.46 -23.46
N GLU A 99 3.38 2.13 -23.33
CA GLU A 99 2.13 1.52 -22.86
C GLU A 99 1.94 1.80 -21.36
N MET A 100 2.98 1.67 -20.53
CA MET A 100 2.90 1.95 -19.10
C MET A 100 2.47 3.40 -18.84
N ALA A 101 3.14 4.36 -19.48
CA ALA A 101 2.84 5.78 -19.37
C ALA A 101 1.38 6.10 -19.71
N SER A 102 0.79 5.42 -20.70
CA SER A 102 -0.62 5.62 -21.07
C SER A 102 -1.63 5.09 -20.04
N ARG A 103 -1.17 4.21 -19.13
CA ARG A 103 -1.99 3.61 -18.06
C ARG A 103 -1.85 4.31 -16.71
N PHE A 104 -0.92 5.23 -16.53
CA PHE A 104 -0.90 6.03 -15.30
C PHE A 104 -2.01 7.09 -15.31
N ALA A 105 -2.54 7.43 -14.14
CA ALA A 105 -3.50 8.54 -14.02
C ALA A 105 -2.84 9.86 -14.46
N SER A 106 -3.54 10.66 -15.26
CA SER A 106 -3.05 11.97 -15.75
C SER A 106 -2.95 13.04 -14.66
N ASP A 107 -3.52 12.76 -13.49
CA ASP A 107 -3.74 13.67 -12.39
C ASP A 107 -3.25 12.95 -11.12
N LEU A 108 -2.05 13.33 -10.67
CA LEU A 108 -1.39 12.74 -9.50
C LEU A 108 -1.97 13.35 -8.21
N SER A 109 -3.24 13.06 -7.93
CA SER A 109 -3.95 13.55 -6.75
C SER A 109 -4.82 12.45 -6.12
N THR A 110 -4.86 12.42 -4.79
CA THR A 110 -5.79 11.55 -4.05
C THR A 110 -7.22 12.08 -4.15
N PRO A 111 -8.25 11.22 -4.18
CA PRO A 111 -9.64 11.66 -4.16
C PRO A 111 -9.94 12.43 -2.86
N PRO A 112 -10.56 13.62 -2.90
CA PRO A 112 -10.73 14.45 -1.70
C PRO A 112 -11.55 13.76 -0.60
N LEU A 113 -11.00 13.72 0.62
CA LEU A 113 -11.71 13.24 1.82
C LEU A 113 -12.37 14.43 2.52
N ARG A 114 -13.64 14.30 2.88
CA ARG A 114 -14.32 15.28 3.71
C ARG A 114 -14.01 15.06 5.18
N TRP A 115 -13.72 16.15 5.89
CA TRP A 115 -13.70 16.19 7.35
C TRP A 115 -14.23 17.56 7.79
N GLY A 116 -15.38 17.56 8.48
CA GLY A 116 -16.07 18.78 8.87
C GLY A 116 -16.39 19.70 7.66
N PRO A 117 -15.98 20.98 7.67
CA PRO A 117 -16.19 21.93 6.57
C PRO A 117 -15.13 21.85 5.46
N TRP A 118 -14.13 20.97 5.57
CA TRP A 118 -12.98 20.89 4.67
C TRP A 118 -12.99 19.62 3.81
N LEU A 119 -12.36 19.72 2.64
CA LEU A 119 -11.95 18.62 1.78
C LEU A 119 -10.43 18.56 1.73
N TYR A 120 -9.84 17.48 2.25
CA TYR A 120 -8.40 17.22 2.31
C TYR A 120 -7.96 16.31 1.15
N TYR A 121 -6.81 16.60 0.55
CA TYR A 121 -6.20 15.77 -0.49
C TYR A 121 -4.71 16.06 -0.63
N ARG A 122 -3.97 15.07 -1.14
CA ARG A 122 -2.58 15.22 -1.57
C ARG A 122 -2.55 15.37 -3.10
N ARG A 123 -1.66 16.22 -3.62
CA ARG A 123 -1.39 16.30 -5.07
C ARG A 123 0.09 16.53 -5.37
N VAL A 124 0.62 15.90 -6.41
CA VAL A 124 1.96 16.18 -6.94
C VAL A 124 1.87 17.30 -7.96
N GLU A 125 2.75 18.30 -7.88
CA GLU A 125 2.80 19.37 -8.89
C GLU A 125 3.65 18.95 -10.09
N GLU A 126 3.39 19.50 -11.27
CA GLU A 126 4.13 19.13 -12.49
C GLU A 126 5.64 19.39 -12.34
N GLY A 127 6.45 18.38 -12.64
CA GLY A 127 7.91 18.43 -12.47
C GLY A 127 8.40 18.40 -11.00
N LYS A 128 7.52 18.06 -10.04
CA LYS A 128 7.88 17.81 -8.63
C LYS A 128 7.98 16.31 -8.35
N GLN A 129 8.81 15.97 -7.37
CA GLN A 129 9.02 14.58 -6.93
C GLN A 129 8.09 14.20 -5.77
N PHE A 130 7.78 15.15 -4.90
CA PHE A 130 6.98 14.92 -3.70
C PHE A 130 5.60 15.58 -3.82
N PRO A 131 4.57 15.06 -3.13
CA PRO A 131 3.25 15.67 -3.10
C PRO A 131 3.24 17.01 -2.35
N VAL A 132 2.05 17.60 -2.27
CA VAL A 132 1.69 18.71 -1.39
C VAL A 132 0.37 18.34 -0.73
N LEU A 133 0.31 18.33 0.60
CA LEU A 133 -0.93 18.17 1.34
C LEU A 133 -1.72 19.47 1.28
N CYS A 134 -2.96 19.38 0.83
CA CYS A 134 -3.83 20.51 0.53
C CYS A 134 -5.21 20.31 1.19
N ARG A 135 -5.92 21.43 1.39
CA ARG A 135 -7.36 21.41 1.67
C ARG A 135 -8.09 22.54 0.94
N ARG A 136 -9.40 22.39 0.78
CA ARG A 136 -10.32 23.47 0.35
C ARG A 136 -11.62 23.39 1.17
N LEU A 137 -12.36 24.50 1.29
CA LEU A 137 -13.69 24.46 1.90
C LEU A 137 -14.62 23.60 1.05
N ALA A 138 -15.40 22.72 1.68
CA ALA A 138 -16.36 21.85 0.99
C ALA A 138 -17.43 22.67 0.24
N SER A 139 -17.82 23.84 0.78
CA SER A 139 -18.75 24.78 0.14
C SER A 139 -18.20 25.44 -1.13
N LEU A 140 -16.88 25.43 -1.34
CA LEU A 140 -16.20 25.96 -2.53
C LEU A 140 -15.72 24.84 -3.45
N ASN A 141 -16.18 23.60 -3.25
CA ASN A 141 -15.76 22.47 -4.06
C ASN A 141 -16.17 22.61 -5.52
N ASP A 142 -17.37 23.11 -5.78
CA ASP A 142 -17.92 23.23 -7.14
C ASP A 142 -17.29 24.40 -7.91
N GLU A 143 -16.61 25.31 -7.20
CA GLU A 143 -15.73 26.36 -7.75
C GLU A 143 -14.31 25.83 -8.05
N PHE A 144 -14.00 24.56 -7.78
CA PHE A 144 -12.66 24.01 -7.99
C PHE A 144 -12.42 23.56 -9.43
N ILE A 145 -11.42 24.17 -10.07
CA ILE A 145 -11.20 24.04 -11.52
C ILE A 145 -10.08 23.06 -11.88
N SER A 146 -8.94 23.07 -11.16
CA SER A 146 -7.82 22.19 -11.50
C SER A 146 -6.77 22.02 -10.40
N HIS A 147 -6.18 20.82 -10.36
CA HIS A 147 -4.96 20.52 -9.60
C HIS A 147 -3.67 20.91 -10.36
N LYS A 148 -3.75 21.26 -11.65
CA LYS A 148 -2.59 21.45 -12.55
C LYS A 148 -2.06 22.88 -12.54
N SER A 149 -0.75 23.01 -12.69
CA SER A 149 -0.07 24.31 -12.81
C SER A 149 -0.45 25.01 -14.12
N PRO A 150 -0.55 26.35 -14.18
CA PRO A 150 -0.40 27.33 -13.09
C PRO A 150 -1.67 27.56 -12.27
N SER A 151 -2.82 27.02 -12.68
CA SER A 151 -4.14 27.23 -12.06
C SER A 151 -4.39 26.44 -10.77
N ALA A 152 -3.39 25.71 -10.27
CA ALA A 152 -3.49 24.80 -9.14
C ALA A 152 -4.04 25.49 -7.87
N GLY A 153 -5.31 25.17 -7.57
CA GLY A 153 -6.01 25.69 -6.40
C GLY A 153 -6.66 27.06 -6.54
N PHE A 154 -6.75 27.61 -7.76
CA PHE A 154 -7.45 28.85 -8.07
C PHE A 154 -8.88 28.59 -8.55
N ASP A 155 -9.80 29.47 -8.15
CA ASP A 155 -11.06 29.70 -8.84
C ASP A 155 -10.93 30.92 -9.76
N PHE A 156 -11.26 30.76 -11.03
CA PHE A 156 -11.24 31.82 -12.04
C PHE A 156 -12.48 32.74 -11.96
N THR A 157 -13.53 32.32 -11.27
CA THR A 157 -14.82 33.03 -11.15
C THR A 157 -14.73 34.18 -10.13
N SER A 158 -14.17 33.90 -8.96
CA SER A 158 -13.90 34.87 -7.88
C SER A 158 -12.51 35.50 -7.97
N GLY A 159 -11.60 34.93 -8.76
CA GLY A 159 -10.19 35.33 -8.85
C GLY A 159 -9.38 35.03 -7.58
N LYS A 160 -9.90 34.18 -6.69
CA LYS A 160 -9.28 33.84 -5.40
C LYS A 160 -8.66 32.45 -5.42
N ARG A 161 -7.67 32.24 -4.56
CA ARG A 161 -7.15 30.91 -4.26
C ARG A 161 -8.04 30.25 -3.21
N ILE A 162 -8.72 29.18 -3.58
CA ILE A 162 -9.61 28.41 -2.70
C ILE A 162 -8.91 27.21 -2.03
N GLU A 163 -7.77 26.78 -2.59
CA GLU A 163 -6.90 25.76 -2.00
C GLU A 163 -5.92 26.39 -0.99
N GLN A 164 -5.87 25.80 0.19
CA GLN A 164 -4.83 26.01 1.20
C GLN A 164 -3.82 24.86 1.13
N LYS A 165 -2.56 25.17 0.82
CA LYS A 165 -1.45 24.23 1.03
C LYS A 165 -1.13 24.15 2.51
N LEU A 166 -1.10 22.95 3.07
CA LEU A 166 -0.79 22.69 4.48
C LEU A 166 0.68 22.29 4.66
N LEU A 167 1.16 21.37 3.84
CA LEU A 167 2.56 20.89 3.86
C LEU A 167 3.06 20.65 2.43
N ASP A 168 4.22 21.22 2.11
CA ASP A 168 4.87 21.10 0.80
C ASP A 168 6.17 20.29 0.97
N TYR A 169 6.07 18.97 0.80
CA TYR A 169 7.17 18.04 1.01
C TYR A 169 8.37 18.30 0.08
N ASN A 170 8.19 19.04 -1.02
CA ASN A 170 9.31 19.48 -1.86
C ASN A 170 10.16 20.56 -1.18
N ARG A 171 9.56 21.41 -0.33
CA ARG A 171 10.30 22.40 0.47
C ARG A 171 11.04 21.74 1.61
N GLU A 172 10.40 20.79 2.30
CA GLU A 172 11.07 20.03 3.35
C GLU A 172 12.20 19.17 2.76
N ALA A 173 12.00 18.50 1.61
CA ALA A 173 13.09 17.80 0.91
C ALA A 173 14.27 18.72 0.61
N GLN A 174 14.03 19.94 0.12
CA GLN A 174 15.10 20.94 -0.12
C GLN A 174 15.81 21.36 1.18
N ARG A 175 15.09 21.45 2.29
CA ARG A 175 15.63 21.80 3.60
C ARG A 175 16.50 20.70 4.20
N PHE A 176 16.17 19.44 3.94
CA PHE A 176 16.80 18.25 4.54
C PHE A 176 17.65 17.42 3.55
N GLY A 177 18.29 18.07 2.58
CA GLY A 177 19.34 17.45 1.76
C GLY A 177 18.86 16.66 0.54
N GLY A 178 17.60 16.82 0.13
CA GLY A 178 17.03 16.28 -1.11
C GLY A 178 15.89 15.27 -0.92
N TYR A 179 15.63 14.84 0.31
CA TYR A 179 14.67 13.77 0.61
C TYR A 179 13.62 14.23 1.63
N ALA A 180 12.36 13.90 1.37
CA ALA A 180 11.29 13.99 2.35
C ALA A 180 10.62 12.62 2.47
N TYR A 181 10.68 12.04 3.67
CA TYR A 181 9.89 10.88 4.05
C TYR A 181 8.93 11.30 5.15
N GLU A 182 7.65 11.04 4.92
CA GLU A 182 6.56 11.22 5.86
C GLU A 182 6.08 9.83 6.24
N GLU A 183 6.09 9.53 7.53
CA GLU A 183 5.52 8.28 8.04
C GLU A 183 4.05 8.49 8.41
N LEU A 184 3.74 9.62 9.05
CA LEU A 184 2.41 10.02 9.51
C LEU A 184 2.22 11.54 9.38
N SER A 185 1.00 11.98 9.06
CA SER A 185 0.55 13.34 9.39
C SER A 185 -0.91 13.36 9.81
N GLU A 186 -1.18 13.97 10.95
CA GLU A 186 -2.50 14.09 11.53
C GLU A 186 -2.91 15.54 11.65
N VAL A 187 -4.11 15.85 11.18
CA VAL A 187 -4.70 17.17 11.34
C VAL A 187 -5.47 17.18 12.65
N SER A 188 -5.34 18.25 13.43
CA SER A 188 -6.12 18.44 14.66
C SER A 188 -7.65 18.43 14.39
N PRO A 189 -8.49 17.95 15.33
CA PRO A 189 -9.94 17.93 15.17
C PRO A 189 -10.61 19.30 14.95
N ASP A 190 -9.98 20.39 15.40
CA ASP A 190 -10.45 21.77 15.14
C ASP A 190 -9.94 22.35 13.81
N HIS A 191 -9.17 21.56 13.07
CA HIS A 191 -8.54 21.89 11.80
C HIS A 191 -7.55 23.08 11.83
N ARG A 192 -7.08 23.53 13.00
CA ARG A 192 -6.14 24.66 13.10
C ARG A 192 -4.68 24.25 12.96
N PHE A 193 -4.35 23.05 13.44
CA PHE A 193 -2.99 22.51 13.51
C PHE A 193 -2.83 21.21 12.72
N ILE A 194 -1.58 20.89 12.36
CA ILE A 194 -1.18 19.61 11.77
C ILE A 194 0.10 19.13 12.48
N ALA A 195 0.07 17.90 12.99
CA ALA A 195 1.26 17.17 13.40
C ALA A 195 1.73 16.32 12.22
N TYR A 196 3.04 16.21 12.00
CA TYR A 196 3.60 15.33 10.99
C TYR A 196 4.97 14.84 11.41
N THR A 197 5.27 13.57 11.11
CA THR A 197 6.59 13.00 11.33
C THR A 197 7.46 13.23 10.09
N MET A 198 8.67 13.71 10.33
CA MET A 198 9.77 13.61 9.39
C MET A 198 10.86 12.78 10.07
N ILE A 199 11.40 11.77 9.39
CA ILE A 199 12.47 10.93 9.94
C ILE A 199 13.81 11.68 9.85
N TYR A 200 13.97 12.68 10.71
CA TYR A 200 15.23 13.29 11.14
C TYR A 200 15.06 13.82 12.57
N CYS A 201 15.81 13.27 13.54
CA CYS A 201 15.83 13.79 14.91
C CYS A 201 16.53 15.16 15.01
N SER A 202 15.79 16.25 14.81
CA SER A 202 16.07 17.54 15.48
C SER A 202 14.87 18.50 15.39
N MET A 203 14.67 19.29 16.44
CA MET A 203 13.53 20.18 16.61
C MET A 203 13.44 21.31 15.59
N ILE A 204 12.21 21.66 15.18
CA ILE A 204 11.92 22.84 14.37
C ILE A 204 11.27 23.94 15.23
N GLY A 205 12.03 25.00 15.51
CA GLY A 205 11.47 26.34 15.74
C GLY A 205 10.68 26.55 17.04
N SER A 206 11.07 25.89 18.15
CA SER A 206 10.72 26.34 19.49
C SER A 206 11.96 26.96 20.16
N THR A 207 11.75 27.91 21.07
CA THR A 207 12.74 28.28 22.10
C THR A 207 12.44 27.66 23.46
N ASP A 208 11.29 26.99 23.57
CA ASP A 208 10.83 26.31 24.78
C ASP A 208 11.31 24.84 24.75
N ASP A 209 11.70 24.32 25.91
CA ASP A 209 12.21 22.95 26.05
C ASP A 209 11.14 21.90 25.75
N ASP A 210 11.51 20.86 24.99
CA ASP A 210 10.62 19.70 24.76
C ASP A 210 10.43 18.89 26.04
N PHE A 211 9.20 18.38 26.22
CA PHE A 211 8.93 17.39 27.26
C PHE A 211 9.03 15.97 26.68
N LEU A 212 9.95 15.18 27.23
CA LEU A 212 10.13 13.78 26.89
C LEU A 212 9.02 12.94 27.54
N ILE A 213 8.16 12.32 26.73
CA ILE A 213 7.05 11.51 27.24
C ILE A 213 7.41 10.01 27.29
N LEU A 214 8.21 9.51 26.35
CA LEU A 214 8.77 8.17 26.38
C LEU A 214 10.11 8.15 25.64
N GLU A 215 11.15 7.59 26.28
CA GLU A 215 12.43 7.24 25.67
C GLU A 215 12.59 5.72 25.76
N GLU A 216 12.80 5.09 24.62
CA GLU A 216 13.12 3.68 24.54
C GLU A 216 14.62 3.54 24.23
N PRO A 217 15.44 3.07 25.20
CA PRO A 217 16.89 2.99 25.02
C PRO A 217 17.37 1.77 24.20
N ASP A 218 16.55 0.74 23.98
CA ASP A 218 16.94 -0.44 23.21
C ASP A 218 16.72 -0.21 21.69
N GLU A 219 17.81 -0.23 20.92
CA GLU A 219 17.79 -0.09 19.45
C GLU A 219 16.99 -1.21 18.73
N ASN A 220 16.65 -2.30 19.42
CA ASN A 220 15.84 -3.41 18.89
C ASN A 220 14.34 -3.30 19.18
N VAL A 221 13.91 -2.25 19.89
CA VAL A 221 12.49 -1.98 20.17
C VAL A 221 11.97 -0.93 19.18
N TYR A 222 10.94 -1.30 18.43
CA TYR A 222 10.24 -0.42 17.50
C TYR A 222 9.13 0.31 18.26
N VAL A 223 8.97 1.61 18.01
CA VAL A 223 7.92 2.41 18.65
C VAL A 223 7.04 3.09 17.60
N ASN A 224 5.73 2.91 17.71
CA ASN A 224 4.72 3.50 16.82
C ASN A 224 3.71 4.32 17.62
N ILE A 225 3.27 5.45 17.07
CA ILE A 225 2.30 6.35 17.70
C ILE A 225 1.04 6.41 16.85
N ARG A 226 -0.12 6.30 17.49
CA ARG A 226 -1.44 6.50 16.88
C ARG A 226 -2.32 7.30 17.83
N HIS A 227 -3.53 7.62 17.41
CA HIS A 227 -4.58 8.16 18.28
C HIS A 227 -5.85 7.31 18.12
N THR A 228 -6.74 7.36 19.12
CA THR A 228 -8.07 6.78 18.97
C THR A 228 -8.89 7.58 17.96
N LYS A 229 -9.84 6.96 17.26
CA LYS A 229 -10.69 7.63 16.26
C LYS A 229 -11.44 8.84 16.81
N ASP A 230 -11.83 8.81 18.08
CA ASP A 230 -12.48 9.92 18.77
C ASP A 230 -11.52 11.00 19.31
N PHE A 231 -10.22 10.88 19.01
CA PHE A 231 -9.13 11.76 19.44
C PHE A 231 -9.01 11.99 20.96
N ARG A 232 -9.65 11.16 21.80
CA ARG A 232 -9.56 11.28 23.25
C ARG A 232 -8.23 10.80 23.82
N PHE A 233 -7.55 9.90 23.11
CA PHE A 233 -6.28 9.32 23.56
C PHE A 233 -5.25 9.24 22.44
N VAL A 234 -3.99 9.39 22.83
CA VAL A 234 -2.83 8.99 22.04
C VAL A 234 -2.39 7.61 22.53
N THR A 235 -2.11 6.70 21.61
CA THR A 235 -1.63 5.35 21.91
C THR A 235 -0.18 5.22 21.46
N VAL A 236 0.70 4.77 22.34
CA VAL A 236 2.10 4.46 22.02
C VAL A 236 2.27 2.95 22.08
N HIS A 237 2.79 2.37 21.00
CA HIS A 237 2.95 0.94 20.83
C HIS A 237 4.45 0.62 20.76
N THR A 238 4.93 -0.31 21.58
CA THR A 238 6.33 -0.76 21.57
C THR A 238 6.39 -2.24 21.23
N PHE A 239 7.20 -2.62 20.24
CA PHE A 239 7.32 -4.00 19.76
C PHE A 239 8.79 -4.44 19.71
N SER A 240 9.07 -5.65 20.21
CA SER A 240 10.36 -6.32 20.05
C SER A 240 10.16 -7.82 19.93
N THR A 241 11.22 -8.55 19.56
CA THR A 241 11.21 -10.03 19.54
C THR A 241 10.84 -10.69 20.87
N ALA A 242 10.89 -9.94 21.98
CA ALA A 242 10.59 -10.43 23.33
C ALA A 242 9.19 -10.03 23.84
N SER A 243 8.64 -8.88 23.43
CA SER A 243 7.35 -8.40 23.95
C SER A 243 6.70 -7.33 23.07
N SER A 244 5.38 -7.25 23.12
CA SER A 244 4.59 -6.17 22.51
C SER A 244 3.76 -5.48 23.58
N LYS A 245 3.73 -4.15 23.60
CA LYS A 245 3.06 -3.36 24.64
C LYS A 245 2.31 -2.17 24.04
N VAL A 246 1.17 -1.84 24.64
CA VAL A 246 0.39 -0.65 24.30
C VAL A 246 0.18 0.22 25.52
N PHE A 247 0.57 1.48 25.38
CA PHE A 247 0.40 2.54 26.35
C PHE A 247 -0.66 3.53 25.88
N LEU A 248 -1.41 4.09 26.84
CA LEU A 248 -2.48 5.05 26.64
C LEU A 248 -2.15 6.38 27.33
N ILE A 249 -2.27 7.47 26.59
CA ILE A 249 -2.05 8.85 27.04
C ILE A 249 -3.34 9.63 26.81
N ASN A 250 -3.82 10.35 27.83
CA ASN A 250 -5.00 11.22 27.69
C ASN A 250 -4.64 12.42 26.81
N ALA A 251 -5.31 12.59 25.66
CA ALA A 251 -5.01 13.68 24.73
C ALA A 251 -5.36 15.07 25.29
N ALA A 252 -6.32 15.15 26.23
CA ALA A 252 -6.70 16.39 26.90
C ALA A 252 -5.78 16.79 28.07
N ASP A 253 -5.00 15.84 28.60
CA ASP A 253 -3.96 16.08 29.61
C ASP A 253 -2.81 15.07 29.44
N PRO A 254 -1.91 15.27 28.47
CA PRO A 254 -0.80 14.33 28.24
C PRO A 254 0.23 14.30 29.37
N LEU A 255 0.22 15.30 30.26
CA LEU A 255 1.09 15.35 31.44
C LEU A 255 0.56 14.49 32.60
N SER A 256 -0.68 13.98 32.52
CA SER A 256 -1.22 12.97 33.44
C SER A 256 -0.44 11.63 33.41
N GLY A 257 0.37 11.41 32.37
CA GLY A 257 1.32 10.30 32.29
C GLY A 257 0.95 9.21 31.28
N VAL A 258 1.92 8.31 31.07
CA VAL A 258 1.84 7.20 30.12
C VAL A 258 1.36 5.95 30.86
N ASN A 259 0.18 5.44 30.53
CA ASN A 259 -0.43 4.30 31.22
C ASN A 259 -0.30 3.02 30.39
N LEU A 260 0.43 2.01 30.88
CA LEU A 260 0.44 0.69 30.25
C LEU A 260 -0.97 0.06 30.37
N VAL A 261 -1.59 -0.28 29.25
CA VAL A 261 -2.95 -0.87 29.23
C VAL A 261 -2.98 -2.30 28.71
N TRP A 262 -1.96 -2.72 27.96
CA TRP A 262 -1.81 -4.09 27.48
C TRP A 262 -0.33 -4.44 27.21
N GLU A 263 0.03 -5.69 27.44
CA GLU A 263 1.35 -6.27 27.23
C GLU A 263 1.20 -7.77 26.91
N CYS A 264 2.00 -8.29 25.99
CA CYS A 264 2.12 -9.72 25.72
C CYS A 264 3.59 -10.13 25.48
N GLU A 265 3.86 -11.42 25.64
CA GLU A 265 5.15 -12.02 25.29
C GLU A 265 5.25 -12.22 23.77
N GLY A 266 6.43 -11.95 23.19
CA GLY A 266 6.69 -12.03 21.76
C GLY A 266 6.21 -10.83 20.94
N ILE A 267 6.39 -10.92 19.61
CA ILE A 267 5.82 -9.98 18.64
C ILE A 267 4.35 -10.34 18.46
N SER A 268 3.48 -9.35 18.61
CA SER A 268 2.06 -9.43 18.29
C SER A 268 1.57 -8.03 17.94
N HIS A 269 0.78 -7.90 16.89
CA HIS A 269 0.17 -6.65 16.50
C HIS A 269 -0.96 -6.33 17.48
N GLY A 270 -1.03 -5.07 17.93
CA GLY A 270 -2.08 -4.57 18.79
C GLY A 270 -2.56 -3.23 18.28
N ILE A 271 -3.85 -3.09 17.98
CA ILE A 271 -4.47 -1.82 17.64
C ILE A 271 -5.50 -1.50 18.71
N LEU A 272 -5.32 -0.36 19.38
CA LEU A 272 -6.13 0.05 20.51
C LEU A 272 -7.00 1.25 20.14
N GLU A 273 -8.31 1.06 20.23
CA GLU A 273 -9.32 2.08 19.99
C GLU A 273 -10.11 2.40 21.26
N HIS A 274 -10.74 3.57 21.27
CA HIS A 274 -11.67 3.97 22.34
C HIS A 274 -13.03 4.33 21.75
N HIS A 275 -14.09 3.75 22.31
CA HIS A 275 -15.46 4.06 21.94
C HIS A 275 -16.38 3.99 23.17
N GLN A 276 -17.06 5.10 23.46
CA GLN A 276 -18.10 5.24 24.50
C GLN A 276 -17.73 4.64 25.88
N GLY A 277 -16.52 4.92 26.38
CA GLY A 277 -16.08 4.48 27.72
C GLY A 277 -15.50 3.06 27.75
N TYR A 278 -15.36 2.41 26.60
CA TYR A 278 -14.65 1.15 26.45
C TYR A 278 -13.39 1.32 25.60
N LEU A 279 -12.34 0.60 25.98
CA LEU A 279 -11.18 0.33 25.15
C LEU A 279 -11.43 -0.95 24.36
N TYR A 280 -11.10 -0.92 23.07
CA TYR A 280 -11.17 -2.05 22.15
C TYR A 280 -9.77 -2.37 21.66
N LEU A 281 -9.32 -3.61 21.78
CA LEU A 281 -8.00 -4.05 21.35
C LEU A 281 -8.15 -5.14 20.28
N PHE A 282 -7.72 -4.84 19.08
CA PHE A 282 -7.61 -5.80 17.97
C PHE A 282 -6.19 -6.35 17.95
N THR A 283 -6.03 -7.67 18.07
CA THR A 283 -4.70 -8.29 18.22
C THR A 283 -4.66 -9.74 17.73
N ASP A 284 -3.47 -10.20 17.32
CA ASP A 284 -3.11 -11.57 16.95
C ASP A 284 -2.36 -12.32 18.08
N ALA A 285 -2.27 -11.73 19.28
CA ALA A 285 -1.50 -12.29 20.39
C ALA A 285 -1.97 -13.68 20.85
N ALA A 286 -1.08 -14.43 21.49
CA ALA A 286 -1.34 -15.81 21.88
C ALA A 286 -2.53 -15.95 22.86
N LYS A 287 -3.61 -16.62 22.44
CA LYS A 287 -4.74 -16.99 23.30
C LYS A 287 -4.32 -18.12 24.24
N GLU A 288 -4.41 -17.90 25.56
CA GLU A 288 -4.06 -18.89 26.60
C GLU A 288 -2.64 -19.49 26.45
N GLY A 289 -1.70 -18.70 25.91
CA GLY A 289 -0.32 -19.13 25.64
C GLY A 289 -0.13 -19.93 24.33
N GLN A 290 -1.17 -20.05 23.50
CA GLN A 290 -1.12 -20.67 22.18
C GLN A 290 -1.13 -19.59 21.10
N SER A 291 -0.14 -19.60 20.21
CA SER A 291 -0.12 -18.73 19.02
C SER A 291 -1.34 -19.01 18.13
N VAL A 292 -1.95 -17.94 17.64
CA VAL A 292 -3.03 -17.95 16.64
C VAL A 292 -2.53 -17.34 15.34
N ASP A 293 -3.19 -17.63 14.22
CA ASP A 293 -2.83 -17.12 12.89
C ASP A 293 -3.86 -16.10 12.34
N TYR A 294 -4.69 -15.55 13.23
CA TYR A 294 -5.77 -14.60 12.95
C TYR A 294 -5.88 -13.54 14.05
N HIS A 295 -6.39 -12.37 13.69
CA HIS A 295 -6.68 -11.31 14.66
C HIS A 295 -8.06 -11.49 15.30
N TYR A 296 -8.19 -11.04 16.55
CA TYR A 296 -9.45 -11.05 17.30
C TYR A 296 -9.63 -9.77 18.12
N LEU A 297 -10.88 -9.48 18.49
CA LEU A 297 -11.25 -8.25 19.19
C LEU A 297 -11.52 -8.51 20.67
N LEU A 298 -10.77 -7.82 21.52
CA LEU A 298 -10.95 -7.72 22.97
C LEU A 298 -11.57 -6.37 23.35
N ARG A 299 -12.26 -6.33 24.49
CA ARG A 299 -12.81 -5.11 25.09
C ARG A 299 -12.50 -5.02 26.58
N SER A 300 -12.35 -3.81 27.10
CA SER A 300 -12.23 -3.51 28.52
C SER A 300 -12.89 -2.18 28.86
N HIS A 301 -13.55 -2.06 30.01
CA HIS A 301 -14.10 -0.76 30.45
C HIS A 301 -12.97 0.20 30.82
N LEU A 302 -13.02 1.45 30.37
CA LEU A 302 -11.94 2.43 30.55
C LEU A 302 -11.49 2.52 32.02
N ASP A 303 -12.45 2.71 32.93
CA ASP A 303 -12.23 2.85 34.37
C ASP A 303 -11.91 1.52 35.12
N SER A 304 -11.61 0.44 34.41
CA SER A 304 -11.21 -0.82 35.04
C SER A 304 -9.92 -0.64 35.86
N SER A 305 -10.04 -0.80 37.18
CA SER A 305 -8.95 -0.62 38.15
C SER A 305 -8.07 -1.86 38.35
N SER A 306 -8.32 -2.95 37.60
CA SER A 306 -7.51 -4.16 37.68
C SER A 306 -6.14 -3.95 37.03
N SER A 307 -5.07 -4.38 37.69
CA SER A 307 -3.73 -4.49 37.11
C SER A 307 -3.25 -5.95 37.25
N PRO A 308 -3.07 -6.71 36.15
CA PRO A 308 -3.30 -6.32 34.76
C PRO A 308 -4.78 -6.02 34.45
N ARG A 309 -5.02 -5.28 33.37
CA ARG A 309 -6.35 -4.92 32.88
C ARG A 309 -7.12 -6.17 32.47
N THR A 310 -8.36 -6.32 32.96
CA THR A 310 -9.25 -7.41 32.54
C THR A 310 -9.78 -7.12 31.13
N TRP A 311 -9.61 -8.07 30.22
CA TRP A 311 -10.08 -8.04 28.84
C TRP A 311 -11.10 -9.15 28.60
N GLU A 312 -12.20 -8.84 27.93
CA GLU A 312 -13.20 -9.80 27.47
C GLU A 312 -13.17 -9.92 25.94
N SER A 313 -13.32 -11.13 25.39
CA SER A 313 -13.52 -11.33 23.95
C SER A 313 -14.86 -10.74 23.52
N VAL A 314 -14.84 -9.96 22.45
CA VAL A 314 -16.05 -9.34 21.88
C VAL A 314 -16.79 -10.33 20.98
N PHE A 315 -16.05 -11.02 20.11
CA PHE A 315 -16.59 -12.01 19.19
C PHE A 315 -16.28 -13.43 19.66
N THR A 316 -17.23 -14.33 19.42
CA THR A 316 -16.99 -15.79 19.46
C THR A 316 -16.30 -16.19 18.15
N ASP A 317 -15.35 -17.12 18.21
CA ASP A 317 -14.62 -17.59 17.03
C ASP A 317 -15.58 -18.32 16.06
N ASP A 318 -15.80 -17.75 14.88
CA ASP A 318 -16.62 -18.31 13.79
C ASP A 318 -15.70 -19.05 12.78
N PRO A 319 -15.87 -20.37 12.53
CA PRO A 319 -14.94 -21.14 11.69
C PRO A 319 -14.97 -20.76 10.20
N ASP A 320 -16.03 -20.08 9.75
CA ASP A 320 -16.17 -19.64 8.36
C ASP A 320 -15.55 -18.26 8.10
N TRP A 321 -15.48 -17.40 9.12
CA TRP A 321 -15.26 -15.95 8.99
C TRP A 321 -14.06 -15.52 9.84
N VAL A 322 -12.96 -15.20 9.19
CA VAL A 322 -11.79 -14.58 9.83
C VAL A 322 -11.94 -13.06 9.78
N VAL A 323 -11.69 -12.38 10.90
CA VAL A 323 -11.61 -10.90 10.92
C VAL A 323 -10.20 -10.49 10.49
N GLU A 324 -10.11 -9.75 9.40
CA GLU A 324 -8.84 -9.26 8.84
C GLU A 324 -8.54 -7.84 9.30
N ASP A 325 -9.56 -6.97 9.36
CA ASP A 325 -9.40 -5.57 9.77
C ASP A 325 -10.69 -4.98 10.36
N LEU A 326 -10.56 -3.89 11.13
CA LEU A 326 -11.64 -3.18 11.82
C LEU A 326 -11.45 -1.66 11.73
N ASP A 327 -12.53 -0.93 11.43
CA ASP A 327 -12.55 0.54 11.51
C ASP A 327 -13.78 1.04 12.27
N PHE A 328 -13.61 2.10 13.08
CA PHE A 328 -14.62 2.59 14.01
C PHE A 328 -15.16 3.96 13.59
N SER A 329 -16.50 4.08 13.63
CA SER A 329 -17.20 5.36 13.65
C SER A 329 -17.95 5.54 14.98
N HIS A 330 -18.56 6.70 15.18
CA HIS A 330 -19.40 6.99 16.33
C HIS A 330 -20.66 6.11 16.42
N THR A 331 -21.09 5.51 15.30
CA THR A 331 -22.38 4.79 15.19
C THR A 331 -22.25 3.34 14.75
N HIS A 332 -21.14 2.96 14.12
CA HIS A 332 -20.92 1.63 13.54
C HIS A 332 -19.46 1.19 13.66
N LEU A 333 -19.27 -0.11 13.85
CA LEU A 333 -18.04 -0.83 13.62
C LEU A 333 -18.09 -1.38 12.19
N VAL A 334 -17.07 -1.09 11.38
CA VAL A 334 -16.89 -1.70 10.07
C VAL A 334 -15.88 -2.82 10.19
N VAL A 335 -16.19 -3.95 9.57
CA VAL A 335 -15.42 -5.19 9.67
C VAL A 335 -15.06 -5.67 8.27
N THR A 336 -13.76 -5.84 8.03
CA THR A 336 -13.23 -6.57 6.88
C THR A 336 -13.10 -8.03 7.28
N LEU A 337 -13.81 -8.90 6.57
CA LEU A 337 -13.85 -10.34 6.81
C LEU A 337 -13.25 -11.11 5.64
N ARG A 338 -12.62 -12.25 5.93
CA ARG A 338 -12.29 -13.27 4.93
C ARG A 338 -13.11 -14.52 5.17
N GLU A 339 -13.91 -14.89 4.17
CA GLU A 339 -14.66 -16.14 4.12
C GLU A 339 -13.93 -17.11 3.18
N GLY A 340 -13.10 -17.97 3.77
CA GLY A 340 -12.14 -18.83 3.06
C GLY A 340 -11.06 -18.01 2.34
N ARG A 341 -11.37 -17.56 1.13
CA ARG A 341 -10.51 -16.74 0.25
C ARG A 341 -11.20 -15.47 -0.30
N ASN A 342 -12.48 -15.30 -0.04
CA ASN A 342 -13.23 -14.13 -0.52
C ASN A 342 -13.26 -13.09 0.60
N PHE A 343 -12.91 -11.85 0.28
CA PHE A 343 -13.14 -10.74 1.18
C PHE A 343 -14.62 -10.34 1.20
N ARG A 344 -15.08 -9.92 2.38
CA ARG A 344 -16.39 -9.32 2.63
C ARG A 344 -16.16 -8.04 3.45
N LEU A 345 -16.95 -7.01 3.20
CA LEU A 345 -16.95 -5.77 3.98
C LEU A 345 -18.35 -5.56 4.54
N CYS A 346 -18.47 -5.37 5.85
CA CYS A 346 -19.77 -5.11 6.48
C CYS A 346 -19.70 -4.11 7.62
N SER A 347 -20.83 -3.48 7.91
CA SER A 347 -21.04 -2.62 9.08
C SER A 347 -21.95 -3.29 10.11
N VAL A 348 -21.69 -3.00 11.38
CA VAL A 348 -22.47 -3.41 12.55
C VAL A 348 -22.71 -2.20 13.44
N THR A 349 -23.94 -2.00 13.91
CA THR A 349 -24.30 -0.84 14.74
C THR A 349 -23.65 -0.91 16.13
N LEU A 350 -23.17 0.24 16.60
CA LEU A 350 -22.62 0.46 17.94
C LEU A 350 -23.65 1.13 18.88
N PRO A 351 -23.57 0.92 20.20
CA PRO A 351 -22.58 0.11 20.92
C PRO A 351 -22.83 -1.40 20.82
N LEU A 352 -21.75 -2.19 20.80
CA LEU A 352 -21.85 -3.65 20.84
C LEU A 352 -22.44 -4.14 22.18
N PRO A 353 -23.19 -5.26 22.20
CA PRO A 353 -23.69 -5.86 23.43
C PRO A 353 -22.59 -6.03 24.51
N ALA A 354 -22.92 -5.69 25.75
CA ALA A 354 -22.00 -5.76 26.89
C ALA A 354 -22.58 -6.62 28.03
N GLY A 355 -21.70 -7.27 28.79
CA GLY A 355 -22.08 -8.07 29.97
C GLY A 355 -22.82 -9.39 29.67
N LYS A 356 -22.83 -9.85 28.41
CA LYS A 356 -23.46 -11.12 27.99
C LYS A 356 -22.47 -12.20 27.54
N GLY A 357 -21.16 -11.94 27.66
CA GLY A 357 -20.10 -12.74 27.03
C GLY A 357 -19.87 -12.37 25.56
N PRO A 358 -18.98 -13.09 24.86
CA PRO A 358 -18.74 -12.92 23.43
C PRO A 358 -19.99 -13.29 22.62
N VAL A 359 -20.16 -12.65 21.46
CA VAL A 359 -21.30 -12.84 20.56
C VAL A 359 -20.83 -13.28 19.17
N HIS A 360 -21.62 -14.04 18.43
CA HIS A 360 -21.31 -14.32 17.02
C HIS A 360 -21.53 -13.06 16.19
N LEU A 361 -20.60 -12.75 15.28
CA LEU A 361 -20.73 -11.56 14.43
C LEU A 361 -22.00 -11.63 13.55
N LYS A 362 -22.39 -12.85 13.16
CA LYS A 362 -23.63 -13.15 12.42
C LYS A 362 -24.91 -12.73 13.18
N GLU A 363 -24.91 -12.76 14.52
CA GLU A 363 -26.07 -12.37 15.36
C GLU A 363 -26.26 -10.85 15.44
N LEU A 364 -25.25 -10.07 15.05
CA LEU A 364 -25.28 -8.61 15.08
C LEU A 364 -25.89 -7.99 13.79
N HIS A 365 -26.49 -8.84 12.94
CA HIS A 365 -27.17 -8.45 11.70
C HIS A 365 -26.31 -7.57 10.77
N PRO A 366 -25.08 -8.00 10.43
CA PRO A 366 -24.14 -7.19 9.64
C PRO A 366 -24.69 -6.80 8.27
N GLN A 367 -24.59 -5.52 7.93
CA GLN A 367 -24.96 -5.00 6.61
C GLN A 367 -23.75 -5.06 5.68
N PHE A 368 -23.83 -5.84 4.61
CA PHE A 368 -22.73 -6.06 3.67
C PHE A 368 -22.73 -5.06 2.51
N LEU A 369 -21.56 -4.53 2.17
CA LEU A 369 -21.31 -3.87 0.90
C LEU A 369 -21.08 -4.95 -0.19
N PRO A 370 -21.79 -4.92 -1.33
CA PRO A 370 -21.58 -5.88 -2.42
C PRO A 370 -20.23 -5.64 -3.09
N LEU A 371 -19.42 -6.70 -3.18
CA LEU A 371 -18.04 -6.64 -3.68
C LEU A 371 -17.90 -7.40 -5.01
N PRO A 372 -16.94 -7.01 -5.88
CA PRO A 372 -16.66 -7.74 -7.10
C PRO A 372 -16.08 -9.13 -6.79
N LYS A 373 -16.30 -10.10 -7.69
CA LYS A 373 -16.01 -11.53 -7.46
C LYS A 373 -14.56 -11.86 -7.04
N TYR A 374 -13.58 -11.05 -7.41
CA TYR A 374 -12.15 -11.34 -7.25
C TYR A 374 -11.43 -10.24 -6.47
N VAL A 375 -11.96 -9.79 -5.33
CA VAL A 375 -11.21 -8.93 -4.40
C VAL A 375 -10.01 -9.69 -3.86
N SER A 376 -8.82 -9.09 -3.96
CA SER A 376 -7.59 -9.56 -3.31
C SER A 376 -7.24 -8.75 -2.07
N GLN A 377 -7.75 -7.51 -1.95
CA GLN A 377 -7.52 -6.68 -0.77
C GLN A 377 -8.61 -5.62 -0.60
N ILE A 378 -8.90 -5.28 0.66
CA ILE A 378 -9.65 -4.10 1.07
C ILE A 378 -8.76 -3.33 2.04
N SER A 379 -8.52 -2.05 1.78
CA SER A 379 -7.80 -1.15 2.68
C SER A 379 -8.72 -0.02 3.15
N PRO A 380 -8.74 0.31 4.46
CA PRO A 380 -9.46 1.48 4.93
C PRO A 380 -8.85 2.76 4.36
N GLY A 381 -9.71 3.70 4.01
CA GLY A 381 -9.31 5.09 3.81
C GLY A 381 -8.98 5.76 5.15
N PRO A 382 -8.42 6.98 5.13
CA PRO A 382 -8.03 7.69 6.34
C PRO A 382 -9.15 7.86 7.39
N ASN A 383 -10.41 8.01 6.96
CA ASN A 383 -11.60 7.96 7.82
C ASN A 383 -11.46 8.75 9.14
N TYR A 384 -10.97 10.00 9.04
CA TYR A 384 -10.67 10.88 10.18
C TYR A 384 -11.91 11.42 10.89
N ASP A 385 -13.02 11.62 10.15
CA ASP A 385 -14.26 12.18 10.70
C ASP A 385 -15.06 11.08 11.41
N TYR A 386 -14.72 10.83 12.67
CA TYR A 386 -15.36 9.80 13.51
C TYR A 386 -16.88 9.92 13.61
N HIS A 387 -17.45 11.12 13.43
CA HIS A 387 -18.90 11.34 13.45
C HIS A 387 -19.57 11.26 12.08
N SER A 388 -18.80 11.05 10.99
CA SER A 388 -19.32 10.81 9.65
C SER A 388 -20.09 9.49 9.57
N SER A 389 -21.24 9.50 8.90
CA SER A 389 -21.89 8.25 8.46
C SER A 389 -21.18 7.64 7.25
N LYS A 390 -20.29 8.39 6.57
CA LYS A 390 -19.57 7.94 5.37
C LYS A 390 -18.13 7.57 5.69
N MET A 391 -17.75 6.36 5.33
CA MET A 391 -16.38 5.84 5.44
C MET A 391 -15.87 5.42 4.07
N ARG A 392 -14.58 5.64 3.81
CA ARG A 392 -13.92 5.36 2.54
C ARG A 392 -13.10 4.09 2.62
N PHE A 393 -13.09 3.32 1.53
CA PHE A 393 -12.28 2.11 1.38
C PHE A 393 -11.67 2.07 -0.02
N THR A 394 -10.52 1.42 -0.16
CA THR A 394 -9.92 1.05 -1.45
C THR A 394 -10.09 -0.45 -1.63
N ILE A 395 -10.73 -0.86 -2.73
CA ILE A 395 -10.95 -2.26 -3.10
C ILE A 395 -10.05 -2.60 -4.28
N SER A 396 -9.16 -3.58 -4.09
CA SER A 396 -8.19 -4.02 -5.10
C SER A 396 -8.46 -5.46 -5.56
N SER A 397 -8.09 -5.74 -6.82
CA SER A 397 -8.40 -7.01 -7.48
C SER A 397 -7.41 -7.30 -8.62
N PRO A 398 -6.97 -8.56 -8.83
CA PRO A 398 -6.07 -8.90 -9.94
C PRO A 398 -6.69 -8.64 -11.33
N VAL A 399 -8.03 -8.52 -11.41
CA VAL A 399 -8.79 -8.35 -12.66
C VAL A 399 -9.71 -7.13 -12.68
N MET A 400 -9.63 -6.21 -11.72
CA MET A 400 -10.36 -4.93 -11.73
C MET A 400 -9.47 -3.82 -11.15
N PRO A 401 -9.31 -2.65 -11.80
CA PRO A 401 -8.52 -1.53 -11.28
C PRO A 401 -9.04 -1.05 -9.93
N ASP A 402 -8.11 -0.64 -9.07
CA ASP A 402 -8.35 -0.23 -7.69
C ASP A 402 -9.48 0.80 -7.63
N ALA A 403 -10.49 0.50 -6.80
CA ALA A 403 -11.70 1.28 -6.66
C ALA A 403 -11.75 1.92 -5.28
N VAL A 404 -11.66 3.24 -5.23
CA VAL A 404 -11.95 4.01 -4.02
C VAL A 404 -13.45 4.18 -3.93
N VAL A 405 -14.07 3.69 -2.85
CA VAL A 405 -15.51 3.75 -2.61
C VAL A 405 -15.81 4.51 -1.32
N ASP A 406 -16.91 5.26 -1.30
CA ASP A 406 -17.54 5.76 -0.07
C ASP A 406 -18.71 4.84 0.27
N TYR A 407 -18.78 4.39 1.52
CA TYR A 407 -19.85 3.58 2.09
C TYR A 407 -20.59 4.39 3.16
N ASP A 408 -21.90 4.59 3.00
CA ASP A 408 -22.75 5.28 3.97
C ASP A 408 -23.37 4.26 4.94
N LEU A 409 -22.83 4.23 6.15
CA LEU A 409 -23.21 3.33 7.24
C LEU A 409 -24.65 3.55 7.73
N SER A 410 -25.29 4.67 7.40
CA SER A 410 -26.63 5.00 7.89
C SER A 410 -27.76 4.27 7.14
N ASN A 411 -27.51 3.89 5.89
CA ASN A 411 -28.48 3.22 5.01
C ASN A 411 -27.90 2.03 4.24
N GLY A 412 -26.56 1.89 4.18
CA GLY A 412 -25.84 0.87 3.42
C GLY A 412 -25.65 1.20 1.94
N GLU A 413 -25.96 2.42 1.52
CA GLU A 413 -25.65 2.88 0.15
C GLU A 413 -24.14 3.09 0.02
N TRP A 414 -23.63 2.91 -1.19
CA TRP A 414 -22.21 3.11 -1.50
C TRP A 414 -22.05 3.69 -2.90
N ASN A 415 -20.93 4.37 -3.14
CA ASN A 415 -20.58 4.88 -4.46
C ASN A 415 -19.08 4.78 -4.74
N ILE A 416 -18.72 4.49 -5.99
CA ILE A 416 -17.33 4.64 -6.46
C ILE A 416 -17.00 6.14 -6.52
N VAL A 417 -15.94 6.54 -5.82
CA VAL A 417 -15.39 7.92 -5.80
C VAL A 417 -14.33 8.09 -6.88
N GLN A 418 -13.53 7.04 -7.09
CA GLN A 418 -12.47 7.00 -8.08
C GLN A 418 -12.17 5.56 -8.46
N GLN A 419 -12.26 5.25 -9.74
CA GLN A 419 -11.73 4.03 -10.33
C GLN A 419 -11.21 4.35 -11.73
N GLN A 420 -10.09 3.75 -12.12
CA GLN A 420 -9.54 3.95 -13.46
C GLN A 420 -10.22 3.04 -14.49
N ASN A 421 -10.70 3.61 -15.60
CA ASN A 421 -11.05 2.83 -16.79
C ASN A 421 -9.81 2.69 -17.69
N ILE A 422 -9.19 1.50 -17.71
CA ILE A 422 -7.94 1.22 -18.46
C ILE A 422 -8.21 0.98 -19.96
N LEU A 423 -9.46 0.82 -20.37
CA LEU A 423 -9.85 0.41 -21.73
C LEU A 423 -10.08 1.57 -22.70
N HIS A 424 -10.24 2.79 -22.19
CA HIS A 424 -10.43 4.00 -22.99
C HIS A 424 -9.18 4.87 -22.99
N GLU A 425 -8.81 5.43 -24.16
CA GLU A 425 -7.67 6.38 -24.32
C GLU A 425 -7.80 7.69 -23.50
N ARG A 426 -8.90 7.85 -22.76
CA ARG A 426 -9.09 8.91 -21.77
C ARG A 426 -9.65 8.30 -20.49
N THR A 427 -8.78 8.18 -19.49
CA THR A 427 -9.14 7.93 -18.10
C THR A 427 -10.21 8.94 -17.66
N ARG A 428 -11.46 8.48 -17.53
CA ARG A 428 -12.49 9.24 -16.79
C ARG A 428 -12.32 8.92 -15.31
N VAL A 429 -11.77 9.87 -14.56
CA VAL A 429 -11.93 9.88 -13.10
C VAL A 429 -13.39 10.27 -12.84
N LEU A 430 -14.21 9.29 -12.45
CA LEU A 430 -15.63 9.51 -12.16
C LEU A 430 -15.81 10.11 -10.76
N TYR A 431 -15.60 11.42 -10.65
CA TYR A 431 -16.10 12.17 -9.49
C TYR A 431 -17.61 12.38 -9.64
N GLY A 432 -18.41 11.48 -9.09
CA GLY A 432 -19.87 11.60 -9.11
C GLY A 432 -20.57 10.41 -8.46
N THR A 433 -21.72 10.67 -7.83
CA THR A 433 -22.56 9.63 -7.24
C THR A 433 -23.07 8.67 -8.30
N ALA A 434 -22.58 7.43 -8.28
CA ALA A 434 -23.30 6.29 -8.84
C ALA A 434 -24.54 6.01 -7.96
N SER A 435 -25.55 6.87 -8.09
CA SER A 435 -26.88 6.58 -7.55
C SER A 435 -27.54 5.51 -8.42
N SER A 436 -28.28 4.59 -7.79
CA SER A 436 -29.10 3.56 -8.43
C SER A 436 -30.27 4.18 -9.20
N ALA A 437 -29.96 4.84 -10.31
CA ALA A 437 -30.92 5.54 -11.15
C ALA A 437 -31.81 4.55 -11.93
N SER A 438 -32.93 4.20 -11.30
CA SER A 438 -34.21 3.82 -11.91
C SER A 438 -34.14 3.15 -13.30
N ILE A 439 -34.26 1.82 -13.31
CA ILE A 439 -34.54 1.06 -14.53
C ILE A 439 -35.83 1.62 -15.16
N ASN A 440 -35.75 2.15 -16.38
CA ASN A 440 -36.93 2.51 -17.15
C ASN A 440 -37.64 1.23 -17.60
N GLU A 441 -38.81 0.96 -17.02
CA GLU A 441 -39.73 -0.06 -17.52
C GLU A 441 -40.24 0.32 -18.91
N GLU A 442 -39.63 -0.18 -19.99
CA GLU A 442 -40.33 -0.41 -21.26
C GLU A 442 -39.53 -1.29 -22.25
N THR A 443 -39.38 -2.60 -21.94
CA THR A 443 -39.48 -3.74 -22.89
C THR A 443 -38.92 -5.06 -22.33
N LEU A 444 -39.79 -5.96 -21.83
CA LEU A 444 -40.02 -7.32 -22.40
C LEU A 444 -41.03 -8.12 -21.56
N ASN A 445 -42.21 -8.38 -22.11
CA ASN A 445 -43.17 -9.34 -21.56
C ASN A 445 -42.89 -10.76 -22.11
N SER A 446 -42.31 -11.67 -21.31
CA SER A 446 -42.69 -13.11 -21.35
C SER A 446 -42.11 -14.00 -20.23
N LYS A 447 -43.02 -14.46 -19.35
CA LYS A 447 -43.13 -15.84 -18.79
C LYS A 447 -41.96 -16.43 -17.97
N THR A 448 -42.06 -16.25 -16.64
CA THR A 448 -42.05 -17.29 -15.58
C THR A 448 -41.40 -18.67 -15.84
N SER A 449 -40.40 -19.07 -15.02
CA SER A 449 -40.63 -20.01 -13.88
C SER A 449 -39.38 -20.31 -13.01
N ASN A 450 -39.62 -20.36 -11.68
CA ASN A 450 -38.82 -20.94 -10.58
C ASN A 450 -37.49 -20.29 -10.10
N PRO A 451 -37.24 -20.25 -8.77
CA PRO A 451 -36.04 -19.66 -8.18
C PRO A 451 -34.95 -20.70 -7.84
N SER A 452 -33.73 -20.43 -8.26
CA SER A 452 -32.50 -21.01 -7.71
C SER A 452 -31.48 -19.90 -7.57
N ASN A 453 -30.68 -19.92 -6.49
CA ASN A 453 -29.73 -18.87 -6.15
C ASN A 453 -28.68 -18.64 -7.26
N GLU A 454 -28.95 -17.69 -8.15
CA GLU A 454 -27.95 -17.08 -9.01
C GLU A 454 -27.69 -15.66 -8.50
N VAL A 455 -26.42 -15.36 -8.27
CA VAL A 455 -25.96 -14.02 -7.90
C VAL A 455 -26.20 -13.11 -9.11
N ASN A 456 -26.94 -12.00 -8.91
CA ASN A 456 -27.36 -11.11 -10.00
C ASN A 456 -26.17 -10.67 -10.87
N SER A 457 -26.29 -10.89 -12.18
CA SER A 457 -25.30 -10.48 -13.18
C SER A 457 -25.20 -8.95 -13.40
N ASP A 458 -26.09 -8.18 -12.79
CA ASP A 458 -26.19 -6.74 -12.99
C ASP A 458 -25.15 -5.96 -12.14
N ASP A 459 -24.73 -6.48 -10.99
CA ASP A 459 -23.70 -5.83 -10.14
C ASP A 459 -22.30 -5.85 -10.80
N ASP A 460 -22.00 -6.84 -11.64
CA ASP A 460 -20.74 -6.91 -12.40
C ASP A 460 -20.59 -5.75 -13.41
N GLN A 461 -21.68 -5.02 -13.72
CA GLN A 461 -21.64 -3.82 -14.59
C GLN A 461 -21.31 -2.52 -13.83
N LEU A 462 -21.36 -2.50 -12.49
CA LEU A 462 -21.07 -1.32 -11.68
C LEU A 462 -19.57 -1.02 -11.59
N TRP A 463 -18.73 -2.05 -11.71
CA TRP A 463 -17.28 -1.97 -11.58
C TRP A 463 -16.62 -1.90 -12.97
N ASN A 464 -15.49 -1.18 -13.09
CA ASN A 464 -14.66 -1.22 -14.30
C ASN A 464 -13.83 -2.53 -14.38
N GLY A 465 -14.51 -3.69 -14.30
CA GLY A 465 -13.91 -5.01 -14.35
C GLY A 465 -13.23 -5.31 -15.69
N LEU A 466 -12.15 -6.07 -15.65
CA LEU A 466 -11.41 -6.57 -16.81
C LEU A 466 -11.57 -8.09 -16.98
N SER A 467 -12.54 -8.67 -16.27
CA SER A 467 -12.91 -10.10 -16.26
C SER A 467 -13.29 -10.65 -17.64
N GLU A 468 -13.61 -9.80 -18.62
CA GLU A 468 -13.83 -10.18 -20.02
C GLU A 468 -12.53 -10.46 -20.79
N PHE A 469 -11.43 -9.78 -20.45
CA PHE A 469 -10.13 -9.93 -21.10
C PHE A 469 -9.18 -10.87 -20.35
N TYR A 470 -9.31 -10.88 -19.02
CA TYR A 470 -8.45 -11.62 -18.10
C TYR A 470 -9.29 -12.58 -17.25
N ALA A 471 -8.67 -13.68 -16.84
CA ALA A 471 -9.21 -14.60 -15.86
C ALA A 471 -8.31 -14.59 -14.62
N CYS A 472 -8.92 -14.74 -13.46
CA CYS A 472 -8.26 -15.01 -12.19
C CYS A 472 -8.70 -16.40 -11.71
N GLU A 473 -7.74 -17.30 -11.51
CA GLU A 473 -7.95 -18.65 -10.98
C GLU A 473 -7.10 -18.81 -9.72
N GLN A 474 -7.62 -19.49 -8.69
CA GLN A 474 -6.90 -19.69 -7.45
C GLN A 474 -6.75 -21.18 -7.14
N TYR A 475 -5.52 -21.64 -6.89
CA TYR A 475 -5.17 -23.04 -6.64
C TYR A 475 -4.64 -23.23 -5.22
N ASN A 476 -4.72 -24.45 -4.68
CA ASN A 476 -3.96 -24.88 -3.50
C ASN A 476 -2.85 -25.81 -4.01
N VAL A 477 -1.60 -25.46 -3.78
CA VAL A 477 -0.43 -26.24 -4.21
C VAL A 477 0.23 -26.84 -2.98
N ALA A 478 0.42 -28.16 -2.97
CA ALA A 478 1.12 -28.81 -1.85
C ALA A 478 2.62 -28.47 -1.89
N SER A 479 3.12 -27.94 -0.77
CA SER A 479 4.54 -27.87 -0.44
C SER A 479 5.12 -29.28 -0.26
N TYR A 480 6.45 -29.39 -0.24
CA TYR A 480 7.18 -30.65 -0.05
C TYR A 480 6.79 -31.39 1.26
N ASP A 481 6.42 -30.65 2.29
CA ASP A 481 5.96 -31.14 3.60
C ASP A 481 4.44 -31.34 3.68
N GLY A 482 3.70 -31.13 2.58
CA GLY A 482 2.25 -31.33 2.48
C GLY A 482 1.41 -30.11 2.88
N VAL A 483 2.02 -29.01 3.32
CA VAL A 483 1.30 -27.74 3.60
C VAL A 483 0.72 -27.20 2.29
N LEU A 484 -0.57 -26.83 2.29
CA LEU A 484 -1.23 -26.25 1.10
C LEU A 484 -0.96 -24.74 1.02
N LEU A 485 -0.28 -24.32 -0.06
CA LEU A 485 0.03 -22.93 -0.36
C LEU A 485 -1.00 -22.35 -1.34
N PRO A 486 -1.60 -21.18 -1.06
CA PRO A 486 -2.49 -20.50 -2.00
C PRO A 486 -1.73 -19.89 -3.18
N LEU A 487 -2.25 -20.09 -4.38
CA LEU A 487 -1.67 -19.63 -5.64
C LEU A 487 -2.72 -18.89 -6.46
N THR A 488 -2.49 -17.63 -6.80
CA THR A 488 -3.39 -16.81 -7.64
C THR A 488 -2.78 -16.69 -9.03
N VAL A 489 -3.50 -17.15 -10.06
CA VAL A 489 -3.04 -17.13 -11.46
C VAL A 489 -3.89 -16.18 -12.28
N VAL A 490 -3.25 -15.19 -12.88
CA VAL A 490 -3.89 -14.17 -13.73
C VAL A 490 -3.41 -14.33 -15.16
N TYR A 491 -4.33 -14.50 -16.10
CA TYR A 491 -3.96 -14.74 -17.49
C TYR A 491 -4.96 -14.10 -18.47
N SER A 492 -4.50 -13.80 -19.69
CA SER A 492 -5.39 -13.28 -20.73
C SER A 492 -6.20 -14.41 -21.35
N ARG A 493 -7.53 -14.30 -21.31
CA ARG A 493 -8.46 -15.31 -21.87
C ARG A 493 -8.19 -15.58 -23.35
N LYS A 494 -7.85 -14.54 -24.10
CA LYS A 494 -7.55 -14.60 -25.55
C LYS A 494 -6.24 -15.32 -25.87
N ASN A 495 -5.28 -15.33 -24.95
CA ASN A 495 -3.93 -15.85 -25.16
C ASN A 495 -3.63 -17.13 -24.35
N LYS A 496 -4.64 -17.75 -23.71
CA LYS A 496 -4.47 -19.06 -23.05
C LYS A 496 -4.09 -20.11 -24.09
N LYS A 497 -2.96 -20.78 -23.89
CA LYS A 497 -2.61 -22.04 -24.53
C LYS A 497 -2.16 -23.00 -23.43
N GLU A 498 -2.60 -24.24 -23.52
CA GLU A 498 -2.18 -25.29 -22.60
C GLU A 498 -0.66 -25.54 -22.75
N ASP A 499 0.02 -25.64 -21.62
CA ASP A 499 1.44 -26.02 -21.43
C ASP A 499 2.52 -25.26 -22.25
N GLN A 500 2.15 -24.21 -22.97
CA GLN A 500 3.04 -23.43 -23.86
C GLN A 500 3.18 -21.96 -23.47
N ASN A 501 2.53 -21.56 -22.38
CA ASN A 501 2.44 -20.18 -21.94
C ASN A 501 3.60 -19.85 -20.99
N PRO A 502 4.53 -18.93 -21.34
CA PRO A 502 5.53 -18.47 -20.39
C PRO A 502 4.89 -17.88 -19.13
N GLY A 503 5.45 -18.24 -17.98
CA GLY A 503 4.99 -17.85 -16.65
C GLY A 503 5.99 -16.97 -15.92
N LEU A 504 5.46 -15.99 -15.18
CA LEU A 504 6.22 -15.22 -14.19
C LEU A 504 5.69 -15.59 -12.81
N LEU A 505 6.57 -16.09 -11.94
CA LEU A 505 6.28 -16.41 -10.55
C LEU A 505 6.69 -15.22 -9.67
N HIS A 506 5.74 -14.67 -8.90
CA HIS A 506 6.02 -13.62 -7.90
C HIS A 506 6.00 -14.20 -6.48
N VAL A 507 6.99 -13.84 -5.66
CA VAL A 507 7.17 -14.32 -4.27
C VAL A 507 7.89 -13.26 -3.44
N HIS A 508 7.35 -12.90 -2.28
CA HIS A 508 8.04 -12.11 -1.24
C HIS A 508 8.48 -12.99 -0.06
N GLY A 509 7.52 -13.54 0.70
CA GLY A 509 7.75 -14.62 1.66
C GLY A 509 8.47 -14.25 2.96
N THR A 510 8.51 -12.98 3.37
CA THR A 510 9.16 -12.52 4.61
C THR A 510 8.31 -11.50 5.39
N TYR A 511 8.62 -11.31 6.68
CA TYR A 511 8.05 -10.31 7.61
C TYR A 511 6.56 -10.41 7.93
N GLU A 512 5.91 -11.55 7.66
CA GLU A 512 4.44 -11.73 7.79
C GLU A 512 3.59 -10.72 7.00
N ALA A 513 4.24 -9.89 6.18
CA ALA A 513 3.61 -9.09 5.16
C ALA A 513 2.93 -10.03 4.15
N GLU A 514 1.60 -10.00 4.14
CA GLU A 514 0.92 -10.27 2.89
C GLU A 514 1.45 -9.27 1.86
N GLU A 515 1.87 -9.78 0.71
CA GLU A 515 2.31 -8.93 -0.39
C GLU A 515 1.07 -8.21 -0.93
N VAL A 516 0.81 -7.03 -0.36
CA VAL A 516 -0.18 -6.04 -0.79
C VAL A 516 -0.13 -5.98 -2.31
N GLU A 517 -1.21 -6.34 -3.00
CA GLU A 517 -1.29 -6.33 -4.47
C GLU A 517 -1.45 -4.88 -4.99
N VAL A 518 -0.53 -3.99 -4.56
CA VAL A 518 -0.39 -2.65 -5.11
C VAL A 518 -0.01 -2.82 -6.57
N ARG A 519 -0.96 -2.53 -7.45
CA ARG A 519 -0.67 -2.52 -8.88
C ARG A 519 0.32 -1.44 -9.23
N SER A 520 1.59 -1.84 -9.38
CA SER A 520 2.45 -1.18 -10.34
C SER A 520 1.88 -1.41 -11.74
N GLY A 521 1.73 -0.34 -12.53
CA GLY A 521 1.16 -0.39 -13.89
C GLY A 521 1.91 -1.33 -14.86
N THR A 522 3.10 -1.79 -14.48
CA THR A 522 3.87 -2.85 -15.13
C THR A 522 3.09 -4.17 -15.27
N MET A 523 2.29 -4.55 -14.25
CA MET A 523 1.80 -5.93 -14.13
C MET A 523 0.87 -6.38 -15.27
N MET A 524 0.13 -5.45 -15.88
CA MET A 524 -0.82 -5.75 -16.95
C MET A 524 -0.16 -5.98 -18.32
N GLU A 525 1.10 -5.55 -18.48
CA GLU A 525 1.78 -5.53 -19.79
C GLU A 525 2.42 -6.86 -20.15
N ASP A 526 2.99 -7.52 -19.15
CA ASP A 526 3.48 -8.90 -19.20
C ASP A 526 2.44 -9.84 -19.83
N VAL A 527 1.18 -9.66 -19.41
CA VAL A 527 0.03 -10.50 -19.77
C VAL A 527 -0.64 -10.07 -21.09
N GLN A 528 -0.57 -8.78 -21.46
CA GLN A 528 -1.20 -8.27 -22.69
C GLN A 528 -0.35 -8.49 -23.95
N ARG A 529 0.98 -8.62 -23.81
CA ARG A 529 1.89 -9.00 -24.90
C ARG A 529 2.29 -10.47 -24.80
N ARG A 530 2.78 -11.04 -25.90
CA ARG A 530 3.19 -12.46 -26.01
C ARG A 530 4.49 -12.81 -25.24
N LEU A 531 4.78 -12.11 -24.15
CA LEU A 531 5.96 -12.33 -23.31
C LEU A 531 5.62 -13.25 -22.13
N ILE A 532 4.50 -13.04 -21.44
CA ILE A 532 4.10 -13.84 -20.27
C ILE A 532 2.55 -13.99 -20.23
N PRO A 533 1.95 -14.83 -21.09
CA PRO A 533 0.50 -14.95 -21.21
C PRO A 533 -0.20 -15.58 -19.98
N SER A 534 0.53 -15.97 -18.93
CA SER A 534 0.00 -16.31 -17.60
C SER A 534 0.94 -15.82 -16.50
N LYS A 535 0.53 -14.85 -15.68
CA LYS A 535 1.27 -14.41 -14.49
C LYS A 535 0.79 -15.24 -13.29
N ILE A 536 1.72 -15.89 -12.60
CA ILE A 536 1.47 -16.80 -11.48
C ILE A 536 1.92 -16.07 -10.21
N ILE A 537 0.99 -15.56 -9.42
CA ILE A 537 1.27 -14.85 -8.17
C ILE A 537 1.09 -15.86 -7.03
N SER A 538 2.19 -16.45 -6.56
CA SER A 538 2.15 -17.38 -5.43
C SER A 538 2.18 -16.63 -4.11
N HIS A 539 1.09 -16.73 -3.35
CA HIS A 539 1.02 -16.21 -1.99
C HIS A 539 1.65 -17.23 -1.05
N VAL A 540 2.97 -17.20 -0.94
CA VAL A 540 3.70 -18.06 0.02
C VAL A 540 3.67 -17.38 1.38
N ARG A 541 2.61 -17.63 2.17
CA ARG A 541 2.54 -17.24 3.58
C ARG A 541 3.55 -18.05 4.39
N ILE A 542 4.80 -17.61 4.42
CA ILE A 542 5.81 -18.13 5.35
C ILE A 542 5.56 -17.48 6.72
N SER A 543 4.54 -17.96 7.43
CA SER A 543 4.49 -17.70 8.88
C SER A 543 5.67 -18.44 9.51
N LEU A 544 6.49 -17.71 10.28
CA LEU A 544 7.74 -18.21 10.85
C LEU A 544 7.53 -19.07 12.11
N LEU A 545 6.42 -19.82 12.14
CA LEU A 545 6.12 -20.85 13.13
C LEU A 545 7.02 -22.09 12.98
N THR A 546 8.28 -21.91 13.38
CA THR A 546 9.21 -22.93 13.89
C THR A 546 9.28 -24.27 13.13
N LYS A 547 9.70 -24.28 11.86
CA LYS A 547 10.53 -25.38 11.30
C LYS A 547 11.35 -24.95 10.09
N LYS A 548 12.55 -25.55 9.98
CA LYS A 548 13.54 -25.31 8.92
C LYS A 548 12.98 -25.66 7.53
N LEU A 549 12.69 -24.65 6.71
CA LEU A 549 12.53 -24.85 5.26
C LEU A 549 13.83 -24.43 4.54
N CYS A 550 14.64 -25.42 4.16
CA CYS A 550 15.84 -25.19 3.35
C CYS A 550 15.51 -25.53 1.89
N MET A 551 15.18 -24.52 1.08
CA MET A 551 14.97 -24.72 -0.36
C MET A 551 16.31 -25.00 -1.06
N LYS A 552 16.62 -26.28 -1.28
CA LYS A 552 17.59 -26.73 -2.29
C LYS A 552 16.86 -27.11 -3.57
N THR A 553 16.66 -26.15 -4.45
CA THR A 553 16.10 -26.36 -5.78
C THR A 553 16.89 -25.61 -6.84
N SER A 554 17.70 -26.34 -7.61
CA SER A 554 18.34 -25.81 -8.81
C SER A 554 17.31 -25.66 -9.92
N LEU A 555 16.76 -24.46 -10.07
CA LEU A 555 15.87 -24.10 -11.17
C LEU A 555 16.29 -22.75 -11.72
N LEU A 556 16.50 -22.68 -13.04
CA LEU A 556 17.02 -21.49 -13.72
C LEU A 556 15.90 -20.45 -13.92
N VAL A 557 15.41 -19.90 -12.80
CA VAL A 557 14.40 -18.84 -12.76
C VAL A 557 15.11 -17.50 -12.67
N GLY A 558 14.70 -16.55 -13.51
CA GLY A 558 15.11 -15.15 -13.37
C GLY A 558 14.42 -14.55 -12.15
N VAL A 559 15.01 -14.77 -10.97
CA VAL A 559 14.56 -14.13 -9.73
C VAL A 559 14.93 -12.65 -9.81
N ILE A 560 13.95 -11.79 -10.08
CA ILE A 560 14.10 -10.36 -9.83
C ILE A 560 13.86 -10.18 -8.33
N VAL A 561 14.93 -10.27 -7.55
CA VAL A 561 14.91 -9.76 -6.18
C VAL A 561 14.92 -8.23 -6.30
N LEU A 562 13.75 -7.60 -6.10
CA LEU A 562 13.71 -6.18 -5.80
C LEU A 562 14.11 -6.01 -4.33
N GLU A 563 15.42 -5.89 -4.09
CA GLU A 563 15.94 -5.36 -2.82
C GLU A 563 15.61 -3.87 -2.74
N ASP A 564 14.37 -3.53 -2.34
CA ASP A 564 14.01 -2.20 -1.86
C ASP A 564 14.54 -1.98 -0.42
N SER A 565 15.78 -2.38 -0.17
CA SER A 565 16.52 -2.22 1.08
C SER A 565 17.24 -0.86 1.15
N TRP A 566 16.49 0.23 0.90
CA TRP A 566 16.92 1.61 1.14
C TRP A 566 16.26 2.25 2.37
N LEU A 567 16.04 1.47 3.42
CA LEU A 567 16.02 2.01 4.78
C LEU A 567 17.44 2.44 5.14
N LEU A 568 17.78 3.67 4.74
CA LEU A 568 18.97 4.38 5.20
C LEU A 568 18.98 4.37 6.73
N ARG A 569 19.90 3.60 7.32
CA ARG A 569 20.14 3.61 8.77
C ARG A 569 20.88 4.89 9.14
N PRO A 570 20.34 5.68 10.07
CA PRO A 570 21.14 6.28 11.12
C PRO A 570 20.81 5.58 12.45
N SER A 571 21.84 5.21 13.20
CA SER A 571 21.69 4.79 14.60
C SER A 571 21.19 5.97 15.42
N ILE A 572 19.88 6.00 15.68
CA ILE A 572 19.19 7.04 16.45
C ILE A 572 18.24 6.29 17.38
N ASN A 573 18.48 6.39 18.70
CA ASN A 573 17.54 5.87 19.70
C ASN A 573 16.14 6.46 19.42
N PRO A 574 15.08 5.65 19.34
CA PRO A 574 13.73 6.13 19.12
C PRO A 574 13.26 6.97 20.32
N ARG A 575 13.29 8.30 20.15
CA ARG A 575 12.83 9.27 21.15
C ARG A 575 11.53 9.90 20.71
N ILE A 576 10.51 9.79 21.55
CA ILE A 576 9.20 10.40 21.30
C ILE A 576 9.12 11.76 22.00
N TYR A 577 9.10 12.80 21.18
CA TYR A 577 8.85 14.17 21.59
C TYR A 577 7.39 14.52 21.26
N LEU A 578 6.64 14.99 22.26
CA LEU A 578 5.24 15.38 22.11
C LEU A 578 5.11 16.88 22.36
N ARG A 579 4.95 17.65 21.26
CA ARG A 579 4.79 19.11 21.32
C ARG A 579 3.32 19.47 21.39
N LEU A 580 2.87 19.90 22.57
CA LEU A 580 1.54 20.47 22.75
C LEU A 580 1.49 21.90 22.21
N GLN A 581 0.53 22.17 21.32
CA GLN A 581 0.10 23.54 21.01
C GLN A 581 -1.17 23.84 21.80
N PHE A 582 -1.14 24.91 22.58
CA PHE A 582 -2.32 25.53 23.20
C PHE A 582 -3.00 26.50 22.22
#